data_AF-A0A7C7HG80-F1
#
_entry.id   AF-A0A7C7HG80-F1
#
_cell.length_a   1.000
_cell.length_b   1.000
_cell.length_c   1.000
_cell.angle_alpha   90.00
_cell.angle_beta   90.00
_cell.angle_gamma   90.00
#
_symmetry.space_group_name_H-M   'P 1'
#
loop_
_entity.id
_entity.type
_entity.pdbx_description
1 polymer ?
#
loop_
_entity_poly.entity_id
_entity_poly.type
_entity_poly.pdbx_seq_one_letter_code
_entity_poly.pdbx_strand_id
1 'polypeptide(L)'
;MQTIIQIGHGLVGAFLISVALIRKFGFGEIRHTLSIIGAISILVANLYFFRSKQIIRWGARQTWLKYHQRFASLGLSLVFIHSAIQPHTWHSWIAFLLASANLGTGMATSFTKGRIRKNILRIHSLLAPILLISVILHGSRKLDHDDFFPLAKEHDVACVKCHTSSTYETYTCLLCHVHNTREIQFAHEVHGVIPYDPQPRDLETIAECLDCHLTKINDHEYGRRRANWDYNPPIQ
;
A
#
# COMPACT_ATOMS: atom_id res chain seq x y z
N MET A 1 -19.34 28.64 4.18
CA MET A 1 -19.62 27.82 5.39
C MET A 1 -19.88 26.35 5.07
N GLN A 2 -20.79 25.99 4.16
CA GLN A 2 -21.14 24.57 3.92
C GLN A 2 -20.00 23.68 3.39
N THR A 3 -19.10 24.18 2.52
CA THR A 3 -18.01 23.37 1.96
C THR A 3 -16.93 22.99 2.98
N ILE A 4 -16.55 23.92 3.86
CA ILE A 4 -15.57 23.67 4.93
C ILE A 4 -16.10 22.61 5.89
N ILE A 5 -17.39 22.71 6.24
CA ILE A 5 -18.06 21.72 7.09
C ILE A 5 -18.06 20.34 6.42
N GLN A 6 -18.27 20.25 5.11
CA GLN A 6 -18.28 18.97 4.39
C GLN A 6 -16.90 18.32 4.29
N ILE A 7 -15.84 19.12 4.11
CA ILE A 7 -14.45 18.65 4.18
C ILE A 7 -14.13 18.16 5.61
N GLY A 8 -14.60 18.90 6.62
CA GLY A 8 -14.46 18.49 8.02
C GLY A 8 -15.04 17.10 8.31
N HIS A 9 -16.19 16.75 7.73
CA HIS A 9 -16.78 15.40 7.88
C HIS A 9 -15.88 14.30 7.29
N GLY A 10 -15.25 14.55 6.14
CA GLY A 10 -14.34 13.58 5.52
C GLY A 10 -13.09 13.34 6.36
N LEU A 11 -12.52 14.41 6.93
CA LEU A 11 -11.38 14.34 7.84
C LEU A 11 -11.70 13.59 9.15
N VAL A 12 -12.82 13.94 9.79
CA VAL A 12 -13.28 13.25 11.01
C VAL A 12 -13.56 11.78 10.72
N GLY A 13 -14.21 11.48 9.59
CA GLY A 13 -14.44 10.11 9.14
C GLY A 13 -13.13 9.33 8.94
N ALA A 14 -12.16 9.93 8.24
CA ALA A 14 -10.85 9.31 8.05
C ALA A 14 -10.13 9.06 9.38
N PHE A 15 -10.16 10.01 10.30
CA PHE A 15 -9.59 9.87 11.64
C PHE A 15 -10.22 8.72 12.43
N LEU A 16 -11.56 8.67 12.51
CA LEU A 16 -12.28 7.63 13.24
C LEU A 16 -12.03 6.23 12.64
N ILE A 17 -12.08 6.12 11.31
CA ILE A 17 -11.77 4.85 10.61
C ILE A 17 -10.34 4.42 10.90
N SER A 18 -9.38 5.36 10.81
CA SER A 18 -7.97 5.06 11.06
C SER A 18 -7.74 4.60 12.49
N VAL A 19 -8.26 5.31 13.50
CA VAL A 19 -8.11 4.95 14.92
C VAL A 19 -8.78 3.60 15.23
N ALA A 20 -10.00 3.38 14.74
CA ALA A 20 -10.73 2.13 14.98
C ALA A 20 -10.01 0.93 14.38
N LEU A 21 -9.51 1.07 13.15
CA LEU A 21 -8.71 0.02 12.53
C LEU A 21 -7.40 -0.18 13.29
N ILE A 22 -6.66 0.89 13.60
CA ILE A 22 -5.34 0.84 14.27
C ILE A 22 -5.43 0.10 15.60
N ARG A 23 -6.48 0.38 16.38
CA ARG A 23 -6.72 -0.31 17.64
C ARG A 23 -7.01 -1.82 17.47
N LYS A 24 -7.60 -2.23 16.34
CA LYS A 24 -8.01 -3.62 16.11
C LYS A 24 -6.91 -4.48 15.50
N PHE A 25 -6.10 -3.94 14.57
CA PHE A 25 -5.15 -4.74 13.78
C PHE A 25 -3.69 -4.28 13.89
N GLY A 26 -3.40 -3.11 14.46
CA GLY A 26 -2.05 -2.55 14.52
C GLY A 26 -1.61 -1.86 13.22
N PHE A 27 -0.78 -0.83 13.34
CA PHE A 27 -0.54 0.17 12.27
C PHE A 27 -0.01 -0.41 10.94
N GLY A 28 0.90 -1.39 10.98
CA GLY A 28 1.51 -1.98 9.77
C GLY A 28 0.51 -2.75 8.90
N GLU A 29 -0.41 -3.47 9.54
CA GLU A 29 -1.43 -4.33 8.91
C GLU A 29 -2.48 -3.52 8.13
N ILE A 30 -2.74 -2.29 8.57
CA ILE A 30 -3.92 -1.51 8.16
C ILE A 30 -3.60 -0.55 7.02
N ARG A 31 -2.32 -0.25 6.80
CA ARG A 31 -1.88 0.72 5.80
C ARG A 31 -2.47 0.41 4.41
N HIS A 32 -2.54 -0.86 4.04
CA HIS A 32 -3.14 -1.29 2.77
C HIS A 32 -4.67 -1.16 2.79
N THR A 33 -5.33 -1.56 3.89
CA THR A 33 -6.77 -1.43 4.07
C THR A 33 -7.24 0.03 3.97
N LEU A 34 -6.53 0.97 4.59
CA LEU A 34 -6.83 2.41 4.50
C LEU A 34 -6.70 2.92 3.06
N SER A 35 -5.68 2.45 2.33
CA SER A 35 -5.49 2.80 0.92
C SER A 35 -6.64 2.29 0.04
N ILE A 36 -7.09 1.04 0.25
CA ILE A 36 -8.24 0.47 -0.46
C ILE A 36 -9.52 1.29 -0.21
N ILE A 37 -9.82 1.57 1.07
CA ILE A 37 -11.00 2.38 1.43
C ILE A 37 -10.90 3.79 0.82
N GLY A 38 -9.69 4.37 0.82
CA GLY A 38 -9.40 5.65 0.19
C GLY A 38 -9.66 5.63 -1.32
N ALA A 39 -9.14 4.63 -2.02
CA ALA A 39 -9.30 4.44 -3.46
C ALA A 39 -10.78 4.24 -3.86
N ILE A 40 -11.52 3.41 -3.13
CA ILE A 40 -12.97 3.21 -3.33
C ILE A 40 -13.72 4.53 -3.11
N SER A 41 -13.35 5.30 -2.09
CA SER A 41 -13.96 6.62 -1.83
C SER A 41 -13.70 7.61 -2.99
N ILE A 42 -12.49 7.64 -3.55
CA ILE A 42 -12.15 8.47 -4.71
C ILE A 42 -12.92 8.00 -5.97
N LEU A 43 -13.06 6.69 -6.17
CA LEU A 43 -13.84 6.13 -7.27
C LEU A 43 -15.32 6.58 -7.18
N VAL A 44 -15.93 6.44 -6.00
CA VAL A 44 -17.31 6.89 -5.75
C VAL A 44 -17.44 8.41 -5.96
N ALA A 45 -16.45 9.19 -5.52
CA ALA A 45 -16.44 10.63 -5.74
C ALA A 45 -16.41 11.00 -7.24
N ASN A 46 -15.71 10.23 -8.07
CA ASN A 46 -15.65 10.43 -9.52
C ASN A 46 -17.00 10.18 -10.22
N LEU A 47 -17.96 9.48 -9.60
CA LEU A 47 -19.30 9.28 -10.17
C LEU A 47 -20.04 10.60 -10.46
N TYR A 48 -19.69 11.68 -9.75
CA TYR A 48 -20.23 13.00 -10.01
C TYR A 48 -19.91 13.52 -11.42
N PHE A 49 -18.80 13.07 -12.03
CA PHE A 49 -18.46 13.43 -13.41
C PHE A 49 -19.59 13.04 -14.37
N PHE A 50 -20.08 11.79 -14.29
CA PHE A 50 -21.18 11.30 -15.12
C PHE A 50 -22.48 12.08 -14.88
N ARG A 51 -22.75 12.45 -13.61
CA ARG A 51 -23.89 13.30 -13.28
C ARG A 51 -23.75 14.71 -13.88
N SER A 52 -22.55 15.27 -13.86
CA SER A 52 -22.26 16.61 -14.41
C SER A 52 -22.42 16.67 -15.92
N LYS A 53 -22.18 15.54 -16.61
CA LYS A 53 -22.36 15.34 -18.05
C LYS A 53 -23.78 14.91 -18.44
N GLN A 54 -24.71 14.86 -17.49
CA GLN A 54 -26.11 14.45 -17.70
C GLN A 54 -26.29 13.01 -18.23
N ILE A 55 -25.28 12.15 -18.05
CA ILE A 55 -25.37 10.71 -18.34
C ILE A 55 -26.27 10.05 -17.29
N ILE A 56 -26.03 10.39 -16.02
CA ILE A 56 -26.92 10.04 -14.91
C ILE A 56 -27.92 11.18 -14.72
N ARG A 57 -29.23 10.88 -14.75
CA ARG A 57 -30.29 11.91 -14.67
C ARG A 57 -31.10 11.93 -13.38
N TRP A 58 -30.96 10.91 -12.53
CA TRP A 58 -31.69 10.84 -11.26
C TRP A 58 -31.10 11.74 -10.16
N GLY A 59 -31.96 12.14 -9.22
CA GLY A 59 -31.58 12.91 -8.04
C GLY A 59 -31.16 14.35 -8.31
N ALA A 60 -31.26 15.16 -7.25
CA ALA A 60 -30.87 16.56 -7.29
C ALA A 60 -29.35 16.72 -7.46
N ARG A 61 -28.93 17.60 -8.38
CA ARG A 61 -27.52 17.89 -8.63
C ARG A 61 -26.77 18.34 -7.35
N GLN A 62 -27.46 19.08 -6.48
CA GLN A 62 -26.90 19.53 -5.22
C GLN A 62 -26.54 18.36 -4.30
N THR A 63 -27.38 17.32 -4.24
CA THR A 63 -27.14 16.12 -3.43
C THR A 63 -25.92 15.36 -3.92
N TRP A 64 -25.79 15.19 -5.24
CA TRP A 64 -24.62 14.58 -5.86
C TRP A 64 -23.32 15.34 -5.57
N LEU A 65 -23.37 16.68 -5.58
CA LEU A 65 -22.24 17.52 -5.21
C LEU A 65 -21.82 17.30 -3.75
N LYS A 66 -22.79 17.22 -2.82
CA LYS A 66 -22.52 16.92 -1.41
C LYS A 66 -21.85 15.56 -1.24
N TYR A 67 -22.31 14.54 -1.96
CA TYR A 67 -21.70 13.20 -1.95
C TYR A 67 -20.26 13.24 -2.48
N HIS A 68 -20.05 13.86 -3.64
CA HIS A 68 -18.72 14.05 -4.20
C HIS A 68 -17.76 14.69 -3.19
N GLN A 69 -18.17 15.80 -2.56
CA GLN A 69 -17.34 16.51 -1.58
C GLN A 69 -17.00 15.64 -0.36
N ARG A 70 -17.96 14.88 0.17
CA ARG A 70 -17.74 13.99 1.33
C ARG A 70 -16.80 12.83 0.99
N PHE A 71 -17.07 12.12 -0.10
CA PHE A 71 -16.26 10.97 -0.52
C PHE A 71 -14.87 11.38 -1.02
N ALA A 72 -14.76 12.49 -1.74
CA ALA A 72 -13.45 13.03 -2.15
C ALA A 72 -12.62 13.43 -0.92
N SER A 73 -13.23 14.11 0.05
CA SER A 73 -12.53 14.50 1.27
C SER A 73 -12.11 13.27 2.08
N LEU A 74 -12.99 12.30 2.27
CA LEU A 74 -12.66 11.05 2.97
C LEU A 74 -11.52 10.31 2.27
N GLY A 75 -11.66 10.11 0.96
CA GLY A 75 -10.70 9.37 0.14
C GLY A 75 -9.32 10.03 0.12
N LEU A 76 -9.26 11.34 -0.12
CA LEU A 76 -8.01 12.09 -0.09
C LEU A 76 -7.37 12.07 1.30
N SER A 77 -8.14 12.24 2.37
CA SER A 77 -7.61 12.16 3.74
C SER A 77 -6.99 10.79 4.04
N LEU A 78 -7.65 9.69 3.65
CA LEU A 78 -7.11 8.35 3.82
C LEU A 78 -5.85 8.11 2.97
N VAL A 79 -5.82 8.61 1.73
CA VAL A 79 -4.63 8.55 0.87
C VAL A 79 -3.48 9.36 1.49
N PHE A 80 -3.71 10.56 2.01
CA PHE A 80 -2.67 11.34 2.66
C PHE A 80 -2.15 10.68 3.94
N ILE A 81 -3.01 10.06 4.75
CA ILE A 81 -2.60 9.27 5.92
C ILE A 81 -1.73 8.08 5.47
N HIS A 82 -2.12 7.39 4.39
CA HIS A 82 -1.33 6.32 3.79
C HIS A 82 0.04 6.81 3.27
N SER A 83 0.08 8.00 2.66
CA SER A 83 1.29 8.62 2.09
C SER A 83 2.17 9.38 3.09
N ALA A 84 1.78 9.51 4.36
CA ALA A 84 2.58 10.21 5.39
C ALA A 84 3.92 9.52 5.69
N ILE A 85 4.13 8.32 5.15
CA ILE A 85 5.37 7.56 5.15
C ILE A 85 5.94 7.71 3.73
N GLN A 86 7.13 8.29 3.61
CA GLN A 86 7.74 8.83 2.39
C GLN A 86 7.49 7.98 1.11
N PRO A 87 7.17 8.60 -0.04
CA PRO A 87 7.06 7.87 -1.29
C PRO A 87 8.46 7.47 -1.78
N HIS A 88 8.80 6.19 -1.68
CA HIS A 88 10.12 5.68 -2.10
C HIS A 88 10.17 5.40 -3.62
N THR A 89 9.02 5.23 -4.28
CA THR A 89 8.93 4.96 -5.72
C THR A 89 8.38 6.17 -6.49
N TRP A 90 8.89 6.41 -7.70
CA TRP A 90 8.53 7.60 -8.49
C TRP A 90 7.03 7.70 -8.83
N HIS A 91 6.36 6.56 -9.06
CA HIS A 91 4.90 6.53 -9.31
C HIS A 91 4.10 6.99 -8.08
N SER A 92 4.62 6.77 -6.87
CA SER A 92 3.98 7.21 -5.62
C SER A 92 4.02 8.73 -5.47
N TRP A 93 5.10 9.37 -5.92
CA TRP A 93 5.19 10.84 -6.00
C TRP A 93 4.15 11.42 -6.96
N ILE A 94 3.90 10.77 -8.09
CA ILE A 94 2.88 11.23 -9.06
C ILE A 94 1.49 11.20 -8.44
N ALA A 95 1.11 10.09 -7.80
CA ALA A 95 -0.19 9.98 -7.13
C ALA A 95 -0.37 11.05 -6.05
N PHE A 96 0.67 11.29 -5.24
CA PHE A 96 0.67 12.30 -4.19
C PHE A 96 0.52 13.73 -4.74
N LEU A 97 1.28 14.08 -5.78
CA LEU A 97 1.20 15.39 -6.43
C LEU A 97 -0.16 15.61 -7.10
N LEU A 98 -0.70 14.59 -7.78
CA LEU A 98 -2.03 14.64 -8.38
C LEU A 98 -3.12 14.78 -7.31
N ALA A 99 -3.00 14.10 -6.16
CA ALA A 99 -3.93 14.21 -5.04
C ALA A 99 -3.92 15.63 -4.46
N SER A 100 -2.72 16.19 -4.26
CA SER A 100 -2.50 17.57 -3.79
C SER A 100 -3.08 18.60 -4.76
N ALA A 101 -2.82 18.44 -6.06
CA ALA A 101 -3.37 19.30 -7.10
C ALA A 101 -4.91 19.18 -7.19
N ASN A 102 -5.48 17.98 -7.04
CA ASN A 102 -6.92 17.78 -7.00
C ASN A 102 -7.57 18.50 -5.82
N LEU A 103 -6.98 18.35 -4.62
CA LEU A 103 -7.45 19.03 -3.42
C LEU A 103 -7.39 20.56 -3.60
N GLY A 104 -6.25 21.07 -4.05
CA GLY A 104 -6.04 22.50 -4.28
C GLY A 104 -7.02 23.08 -5.30
N THR A 105 -7.18 22.43 -6.44
CA THR A 105 -8.14 22.86 -7.47
C THR A 105 -9.58 22.76 -6.97
N GLY A 106 -9.96 21.69 -6.28
CA GLY A 106 -11.28 21.52 -5.66
C GLY A 106 -11.62 22.64 -4.67
N MET A 107 -10.69 22.96 -3.77
CA MET A 107 -10.84 24.10 -2.83
C MET A 107 -10.91 25.43 -3.57
N ALA A 108 -10.03 25.67 -4.55
CA ALA A 108 -9.98 26.92 -5.31
C ALA A 108 -11.30 27.21 -6.05
N THR A 109 -12.04 26.19 -6.51
CA THR A 109 -13.38 26.41 -7.11
C THR A 109 -14.40 27.03 -6.16
N SER A 110 -14.21 26.90 -4.85
CA SER A 110 -15.10 27.46 -3.82
C SER A 110 -14.82 28.94 -3.54
N PHE A 111 -13.58 29.40 -3.78
CA PHE A 111 -13.16 30.78 -3.50
C PHE A 111 -13.09 31.66 -4.74
N THR A 112 -13.11 31.07 -5.94
CA THR A 112 -12.99 31.81 -7.20
C THR A 112 -14.35 32.07 -7.86
N LYS A 113 -14.44 33.15 -8.64
CA LYS A 113 -15.65 33.57 -9.38
C LYS A 113 -15.34 33.80 -10.87
N GLY A 114 -16.39 33.96 -11.67
CA GLY A 114 -16.29 34.36 -13.09
C GLY A 114 -15.46 33.41 -13.96
N ARG A 115 -14.63 33.99 -14.83
CA ARG A 115 -13.81 33.26 -15.83
C ARG A 115 -12.77 32.35 -15.18
N ILE A 116 -12.19 32.77 -14.06
CA ILE A 116 -11.20 32.01 -13.29
C ILE A 116 -11.82 30.69 -12.78
N ARG A 117 -13.01 30.77 -12.17
CA ARG A 117 -13.73 29.58 -11.69
C ARG A 117 -14.00 28.58 -12.81
N LYS A 118 -14.40 29.06 -14.00
CA LYS A 118 -14.64 28.20 -15.16
C LYS A 118 -13.38 27.47 -15.62
N ASN A 119 -12.23 28.15 -15.60
CA ASN A 119 -10.95 27.55 -15.95
C ASN A 119 -10.52 26.50 -14.91
N ILE A 120 -10.63 26.81 -13.61
CA ILE A 120 -10.29 25.87 -12.53
C ILE A 120 -11.19 24.65 -12.56
N LEU A 121 -12.50 24.81 -12.82
CA LEU A 121 -13.43 23.68 -12.96
C LEU A 121 -13.05 22.75 -14.11
N ARG A 122 -12.56 23.28 -15.23
CA ARG A 122 -12.06 22.47 -16.35
C ARG A 122 -10.82 21.68 -15.95
N ILE A 123 -9.86 22.36 -15.32
CA ILE A 123 -8.63 21.72 -14.82
C ILE A 123 -8.98 20.61 -13.82
N HIS A 124 -9.81 20.91 -12.83
CA HIS A 124 -10.25 19.94 -11.82
C HIS A 124 -10.95 18.73 -12.46
N SER A 125 -11.84 18.97 -13.43
CA SER A 125 -12.54 17.90 -14.15
C SER A 125 -11.62 17.00 -14.99
N LEU A 126 -10.42 17.47 -15.37
CA LEU A 126 -9.41 16.67 -16.07
C LEU A 126 -8.48 15.98 -15.09
N LEU A 127 -8.10 16.64 -13.99
CA LEU A 127 -7.24 16.08 -12.96
C LEU A 127 -7.90 14.92 -12.21
N ALA A 128 -9.19 14.98 -11.92
CA ALA A 128 -9.90 13.94 -11.17
C ALA A 128 -9.79 12.52 -11.77
N PRO A 129 -10.06 12.29 -13.08
CA PRO A 129 -9.87 10.97 -13.69
C PRO A 129 -8.40 10.57 -13.79
N ILE A 130 -7.47 11.52 -14.03
CA ILE A 130 -6.03 11.23 -14.06
C ILE A 130 -5.54 10.75 -12.70
N LEU A 131 -5.99 11.40 -11.61
CA LEU A 131 -5.71 10.97 -10.24
C LEU A 131 -6.24 9.55 -10.01
N LEU A 132 -7.48 9.26 -10.41
CA LEU A 132 -8.06 7.92 -10.23
C LEU A 132 -7.22 6.84 -10.94
N ILE A 133 -6.80 7.09 -12.19
CA ILE A 133 -5.93 6.18 -12.93
C ILE A 133 -4.58 6.02 -12.22
N SER A 134 -3.98 7.12 -11.76
CA SER A 134 -2.71 7.08 -11.03
C SER A 134 -2.80 6.27 -9.74
N VAL A 135 -3.91 6.38 -8.99
CA VAL A 135 -4.14 5.60 -7.76
C VAL A 135 -4.29 4.11 -8.08
N ILE A 136 -5.02 3.77 -9.16
CA ILE A 136 -5.16 2.38 -9.60
C ILE A 136 -3.81 1.78 -10.02
N LEU A 137 -3.02 2.52 -10.80
CA LEU A 137 -1.69 2.08 -11.25
C LEU A 137 -0.68 1.97 -10.10
N HIS A 138 -0.78 2.86 -9.10
CA HIS A 138 0.03 2.76 -7.90
C HIS A 138 -0.29 1.47 -7.11
N GLY A 139 -1.58 1.10 -7.01
CA GLY A 139 -2.01 -0.11 -6.31
C GLY A 139 -1.88 -1.42 -7.11
N SER A 140 -1.58 -1.37 -8.41
CA SER A 140 -1.55 -2.57 -9.27
C SER A 140 -0.22 -3.32 -9.24
N ARG A 141 0.85 -2.71 -8.75
CA ARG A 141 2.13 -3.41 -8.56
C ARG A 141 2.07 -4.22 -7.27
N LYS A 142 1.76 -5.50 -7.39
CA LYS A 142 1.98 -6.46 -6.31
C LYS A 142 3.47 -6.80 -6.29
N LEU A 143 4.01 -7.04 -5.09
CA LEU A 143 5.29 -7.71 -4.95
C LEU A 143 5.08 -9.11 -5.54
N ASP A 144 5.72 -9.40 -6.68
CA ASP A 144 5.65 -10.72 -7.28
C ASP A 144 6.56 -11.63 -6.45
N HIS A 145 5.95 -12.52 -5.69
CA HIS A 145 6.67 -13.45 -4.85
C HIS A 145 7.15 -14.66 -5.66
N ASP A 146 6.60 -14.89 -6.85
CA ASP A 146 6.81 -16.13 -7.62
C ASP A 146 8.25 -16.26 -8.14
N ASP A 147 8.91 -15.13 -8.40
CA ASP A 147 10.28 -15.10 -8.94
C ASP A 147 11.36 -15.52 -7.93
N PHE A 148 11.12 -15.35 -6.62
CA PHE A 148 12.15 -15.60 -5.60
C PHE A 148 11.67 -16.39 -4.37
N PHE A 149 10.39 -16.27 -3.98
CA PHE A 149 9.80 -16.99 -2.84
C PHE A 149 8.29 -17.23 -3.02
N PRO A 150 7.89 -18.19 -3.86
CA PRO A 150 6.48 -18.51 -4.03
C PRO A 150 5.86 -18.90 -2.69
N LEU A 151 4.79 -18.21 -2.30
CA LEU A 151 4.02 -18.51 -1.10
C LEU A 151 3.20 -19.79 -1.35
N ALA A 152 3.78 -20.96 -1.03
CA ALA A 152 3.17 -22.26 -1.30
C ALA A 152 2.06 -22.61 -0.29
N LYS A 153 0.88 -23.09 -0.71
CA LYS A 153 -0.26 -23.44 0.19
C LYS A 153 -0.87 -22.19 0.86
N GLU A 154 -1.74 -22.36 1.88
CA GLU A 154 -2.38 -21.24 2.59
C GLU A 154 -1.35 -20.39 3.36
N HIS A 155 -0.94 -19.29 2.74
CA HIS A 155 -0.16 -18.22 3.36
C HIS A 155 -1.02 -16.94 3.41
N ASP A 156 -2.10 -17.00 4.19
CA ASP A 156 -2.91 -15.81 4.52
C ASP A 156 -2.22 -15.03 5.66
N VAL A 157 -1.04 -14.49 5.35
CA VAL A 157 -0.27 -13.63 6.25
C VAL A 157 -0.08 -12.28 5.60
N ALA A 158 -0.21 -11.22 6.39
CA ALA A 158 0.02 -9.89 5.87
C ALA A 158 1.50 -9.67 5.54
N CYS A 159 1.76 -8.85 4.52
CA CYS A 159 3.11 -8.55 4.06
C CYS A 159 4.04 -8.08 5.20
N VAL A 160 3.53 -7.33 6.18
CA VAL A 160 4.33 -6.83 7.32
C VAL A 160 4.79 -7.91 8.30
N LYS A 161 4.27 -9.14 8.18
CA LYS A 161 4.74 -10.29 8.95
C LYS A 161 6.10 -10.79 8.46
N CYS A 162 6.33 -10.71 7.16
CA CYS A 162 7.60 -11.11 6.55
C CYS A 162 8.48 -9.88 6.31
N HIS A 163 7.90 -8.75 5.91
CA HIS A 163 8.65 -7.56 5.57
C HIS A 163 8.82 -6.61 6.76
N THR A 164 10.07 -6.43 7.18
CA THR A 164 10.43 -5.64 8.37
C THR A 164 10.58 -4.16 8.08
N SER A 165 10.82 -3.77 6.82
CA SER A 165 10.86 -2.36 6.43
C SER A 165 9.48 -1.83 6.03
N SER A 166 9.28 -0.53 6.17
CA SER A 166 8.09 0.16 5.65
C SER A 166 8.01 0.15 4.12
N THR A 167 9.12 -0.13 3.42
CA THR A 167 9.22 -0.20 1.96
C THR A 167 8.96 -1.58 1.38
N TYR A 168 8.82 -2.61 2.23
CA TYR A 168 8.77 -4.01 1.80
C TYR A 168 10.01 -4.50 1.04
N GLU A 169 11.12 -3.77 1.11
CA GLU A 169 12.39 -4.19 0.51
C GLU A 169 13.04 -5.28 1.36
N THR A 170 13.12 -5.08 2.69
CA THR A 170 13.68 -6.10 3.57
C THR A 170 12.59 -7.09 3.98
N TYR A 171 12.95 -8.37 4.06
CA TYR A 171 12.07 -9.42 4.56
C TYR A 171 12.84 -10.39 5.47
N THR A 172 12.12 -11.16 6.28
CA THR A 172 12.67 -12.19 7.15
C THR A 172 11.75 -13.42 7.17
N CYS A 173 12.35 -14.59 7.00
CA CYS A 173 11.67 -15.87 7.14
C CYS A 173 11.68 -16.37 8.60
N LEU A 174 12.46 -15.73 9.47
CA LEU A 174 12.67 -16.18 10.84
C LEU A 174 11.40 -16.03 11.69
N LEU A 175 10.48 -15.13 11.35
CA LEU A 175 9.36 -14.77 12.21
C LEU A 175 8.21 -15.79 12.28
N CYS A 176 8.07 -16.71 11.31
CA CYS A 176 6.80 -17.46 11.16
C CYS A 176 6.89 -18.99 11.09
N HIS A 177 8.06 -19.62 10.93
CA HIS A 177 8.17 -21.08 11.04
C HIS A 177 9.43 -21.47 11.76
N VAL A 178 9.35 -22.11 12.95
CA VAL A 178 10.37 -22.88 13.73
C VAL A 178 11.76 -22.24 13.96
N HIS A 179 12.18 -21.31 13.10
CA HIS A 179 13.43 -20.59 13.01
C HIS A 179 13.48 -19.36 13.93
N ASN A 180 12.36 -18.95 14.56
CA ASN A 180 12.37 -17.94 15.62
C ASN A 180 12.61 -18.53 17.03
N THR A 181 13.21 -19.70 17.12
CA THR A 181 13.56 -20.32 18.40
C THR A 181 15.01 -19.98 18.73
N ARG A 182 15.32 -19.87 20.02
CA ARG A 182 16.69 -19.64 20.47
C ARG A 182 17.64 -20.77 20.05
N GLU A 183 17.10 -21.98 19.96
CA GLU A 183 17.82 -23.18 19.52
C GLU A 183 18.29 -23.05 18.07
N ILE A 184 17.42 -22.60 17.15
CA ILE A 184 17.78 -22.41 15.74
C ILE A 184 18.68 -21.18 15.54
N GLN A 185 18.42 -20.07 16.25
CA GLN A 185 19.29 -18.89 16.20
C GLN A 185 20.72 -19.25 16.65
N PHE A 186 20.86 -19.99 17.75
CA PHE A 186 22.17 -20.45 18.23
C PHE A 186 22.88 -21.34 17.21
N ALA A 187 22.18 -22.29 16.58
CA ALA A 187 22.77 -23.13 15.53
C ALA A 187 23.29 -22.30 14.36
N HIS A 188 22.51 -21.31 13.88
CA HIS A 188 22.95 -20.42 12.81
C HIS A 188 24.17 -19.57 13.20
N GLU A 189 24.20 -19.01 14.42
CA GLU A 189 25.35 -18.27 14.94
C GLU A 189 26.61 -19.14 15.02
N VAL A 190 26.50 -20.38 15.54
CA VAL A 190 27.60 -21.35 15.62
C VAL A 190 28.15 -21.70 14.24
N HIS A 191 27.28 -21.76 13.23
CA HIS A 191 27.65 -22.11 11.86
C HIS A 191 27.98 -20.90 10.97
N GLY A 192 28.11 -19.70 11.54
CA GLY A 192 28.50 -18.49 10.81
C GLY A 192 27.42 -17.92 9.89
N VAL A 193 26.17 -18.36 10.04
CA VAL A 193 24.99 -17.81 9.37
C VAL A 193 24.44 -16.69 10.25
N ILE A 194 25.07 -15.52 10.20
CA ILE A 194 24.72 -14.35 11.00
C ILE A 194 23.99 -13.35 10.08
N PRO A 195 22.91 -12.67 10.52
CA PRO A 195 22.30 -11.62 9.71
C PRO A 195 23.35 -10.53 9.40
N TYR A 196 23.85 -10.55 8.17
CA TYR A 196 24.76 -9.54 7.64
C TYR A 196 24.00 -8.23 7.44
N ASP A 197 24.60 -7.07 7.75
CA ASP A 197 24.04 -5.74 7.51
C ASP A 197 24.13 -5.42 6.01
N PRO A 198 23.06 -5.62 5.21
CA PRO A 198 23.17 -5.60 3.76
C PRO A 198 23.03 -4.18 3.22
N GLN A 199 23.83 -3.85 2.21
CA GLN A 199 23.61 -2.64 1.43
C GLN A 199 22.39 -2.85 0.50
N PRO A 200 21.70 -1.79 0.03
CA PRO A 200 20.50 -1.91 -0.83
C PRO A 200 20.69 -2.66 -2.17
N ARG A 201 21.92 -3.03 -2.55
CA ARG A 201 22.19 -3.89 -3.70
C ARG A 201 22.19 -5.39 -3.37
N ASP A 202 22.18 -5.74 -2.09
CA ASP A 202 22.22 -7.10 -1.56
C ASP A 202 20.81 -7.66 -1.33
N LEU A 203 19.79 -7.15 -2.04
CA LEU A 203 18.42 -7.67 -2.01
C LEU A 203 18.29 -9.05 -2.68
N GLU A 204 19.36 -9.59 -3.27
CA GLU A 204 19.48 -10.97 -3.73
C GLU A 204 19.72 -11.99 -2.58
N THR A 205 19.89 -11.53 -1.34
CA THR A 205 20.27 -12.35 -0.16
C THR A 205 19.12 -13.21 0.43
N ILE A 206 18.09 -13.42 -0.38
CA ILE A 206 17.23 -14.63 -0.41
C ILE A 206 18.08 -15.91 -0.47
N ALA A 207 19.20 -15.81 -1.18
CA ALA A 207 20.09 -16.92 -1.48
C ALA A 207 20.73 -17.58 -0.24
N GLU A 208 20.88 -16.93 0.91
CA GLU A 208 21.69 -17.49 2.02
C GLU A 208 20.98 -18.60 2.82
N CYS A 209 19.66 -18.47 3.07
CA CYS A 209 18.91 -19.58 3.67
C CYS A 209 18.76 -20.75 2.68
N LEU A 210 18.50 -20.42 1.42
CA LEU A 210 18.40 -21.37 0.31
C LEU A 210 19.76 -21.98 -0.06
N ASP A 211 20.88 -21.41 0.37
CA ASP A 211 22.23 -21.97 0.19
C ASP A 211 22.47 -23.24 1.03
N CYS A 212 21.65 -23.46 2.07
CA CYS A 212 21.75 -24.62 2.96
C CYS A 212 20.44 -25.44 3.01
N HIS A 213 19.27 -24.80 2.89
CA HIS A 213 17.97 -25.46 2.98
C HIS A 213 17.34 -25.67 1.60
N LEU A 214 17.21 -26.95 1.21
CA LEU A 214 16.38 -27.35 0.08
C LEU A 214 14.90 -27.30 0.47
N THR A 215 14.09 -26.66 -0.36
CA THR A 215 12.62 -26.71 -0.23
C THR A 215 11.98 -26.96 -1.58
N LYS A 216 10.85 -27.67 -1.60
CA LYS A 216 10.08 -27.96 -2.81
C LYS A 216 8.72 -27.25 -2.73
N ILE A 217 8.47 -26.35 -3.67
CA ILE A 217 7.27 -25.52 -3.74
C ILE A 217 6.65 -25.69 -5.13
N ASN A 218 5.38 -26.10 -5.20
CA ASN A 218 4.64 -26.29 -6.45
C ASN A 218 5.42 -27.10 -7.51
N ASP A 219 6.03 -28.20 -7.07
CA ASP A 219 6.88 -29.06 -7.89
C ASP A 219 8.21 -28.48 -8.39
N HIS A 220 8.54 -27.26 -8.01
CA HIS A 220 9.86 -26.65 -8.23
C HIS A 220 10.73 -26.78 -6.96
N GLU A 221 11.99 -27.21 -7.12
CA GLU A 221 12.97 -27.26 -6.03
C GLU A 221 13.76 -25.94 -5.96
N TYR A 222 13.89 -25.40 -4.75
CA TYR A 222 14.59 -24.17 -4.44
C TYR A 222 15.77 -24.45 -3.51
N GLY A 223 16.85 -23.68 -3.72
CA GLY A 223 18.08 -23.76 -2.94
C GLY A 223 19.20 -24.59 -3.56
N ARG A 224 20.42 -24.39 -3.05
CA ARG A 224 21.58 -25.20 -3.39
C ARG A 224 21.85 -26.11 -2.20
N ARG A 225 21.97 -27.42 -2.43
CA ARG A 225 22.59 -28.29 -1.44
C ARG A 225 24.09 -27.99 -1.46
N ARG A 226 24.57 -26.95 -0.76
CA ARG A 226 26.01 -26.80 -0.54
C ARG A 226 26.45 -27.89 0.44
N ALA A 227 26.68 -29.07 -0.12
CA ALA A 227 27.32 -30.18 0.56
C ALA A 227 28.76 -29.78 0.87
N ASN A 228 28.98 -29.21 2.04
CA ASN A 228 30.21 -29.29 2.82
C ASN A 228 29.85 -29.37 4.32
N TRP A 229 28.74 -30.03 4.64
CA TRP A 229 28.41 -30.45 6.00
C TRP A 229 29.08 -31.80 6.25
N ASP A 230 30.41 -31.83 6.32
CA ASP A 230 31.14 -32.97 6.88
C ASP A 230 30.95 -32.98 8.40
N TYR A 231 29.76 -33.39 8.83
CA TYR A 231 29.53 -34.02 10.12
C TYR A 231 28.49 -35.12 9.92
N ASN A 232 28.87 -36.14 9.15
CA ASN A 232 28.20 -37.42 9.18
C ASN A 232 28.72 -38.13 10.45
N PRO A 233 27.94 -38.29 11.54
CA PRO A 233 28.39 -39.15 12.62
C PRO A 233 28.54 -40.57 12.04
N PRO A 234 29.61 -41.31 12.39
CA PRO A 234 29.82 -42.63 11.86
C PRO A 234 28.62 -43.52 12.21
N ILE A 235 28.04 -44.13 11.19
CA ILE A 235 27.02 -45.16 11.35
C ILE A 235 27.68 -46.30 12.12
N GLN A 236 27.16 -46.61 13.31
CA GLN A 236 27.45 -47.86 14.03
C GLN A 236 26.59 -48.99 13.48
#